data_AF-A0A0E2LS96-F1
#
_entry.id   AF-A0A0E2LS96-F1
#
_cell.length_a   1.000
_cell.length_b   1.000
_cell.length_c   1.000
_cell.angle_alpha   90.00
_cell.angle_beta   90.00
_cell.angle_gamma   90.00
#
_symmetry.space_group_name_H-M   'P 1'
#
loop_
_entity.id
_entity.type
_entity.pdbx_description
1 polymer ?
#
loop_
_entity_poly.entity_id
_entity_poly.type
_entity_poly.pdbx_seq_one_letter_code
_entity_poly.pdbx_strand_id
1 'polypeptide(L)'
;MDGQPHVKEQILSLKSTQMQVTINNQPITCLEGMGLAALLEAERIQVERTAIAVNGEVVPRASWPDFRLSEGDEILIIQATYGG
;
A
#
# COMPACT_ATOMS: atom_id res chain seq x y z
N MET A 1 31.86 -17.55 24.15
CA MET A 1 30.61 -18.32 23.99
C MET A 1 29.64 -17.52 24.82
N ASP A 2 28.85 -16.60 24.26
CA ASP A 2 27.71 -16.92 23.41
C ASP A 2 27.50 -15.83 22.35
N GLY A 3 27.75 -16.19 21.09
CA GLY A 3 27.27 -15.40 19.97
C GLY A 3 25.79 -15.68 19.82
N GLN A 4 24.93 -14.70 20.07
CA GLN A 4 23.57 -14.71 19.54
C GLN A 4 23.56 -13.99 18.20
N PRO A 5 23.34 -14.69 17.07
CA PRO A 5 22.96 -14.07 15.82
C PRO A 5 21.49 -14.38 15.51
N HIS A 6 20.53 -14.00 16.37
CA HIS A 6 19.11 -14.29 16.12
C HIS A 6 18.32 -13.13 15.49
N VAL A 7 18.97 -12.03 15.11
CA VAL A 7 18.25 -10.94 14.41
C VAL A 7 17.95 -11.30 12.96
N LYS A 8 18.73 -12.21 12.35
CA LYS A 8 18.69 -12.47 10.90
C LYS A 8 17.45 -13.26 10.47
N GLU A 9 16.87 -14.07 11.35
CA GLU A 9 15.73 -14.95 11.03
C GLU A 9 14.38 -14.22 11.11
N GLN A 10 14.25 -13.20 11.97
CA GLN A 10 13.04 -12.38 12.04
C GLN A 10 12.86 -11.50 10.79
N ILE A 11 13.96 -11.09 10.14
CA ILE A 11 13.91 -10.33 8.89
C ILE A 11 13.51 -11.23 7.70
N LEU A 12 13.76 -12.54 7.78
CA LEU A 12 13.44 -13.47 6.69
C LEU A 12 11.95 -13.87 6.65
N SER A 13 11.27 -13.86 7.80
CA SER A 13 9.83 -14.20 7.90
C SER A 13 8.93 -13.13 7.29
N LEU A 14 9.31 -11.84 7.40
CA LEU A 14 8.56 -10.71 6.83
C LEU A 14 8.54 -10.72 5.29
N LYS A 15 9.47 -11.43 4.64
CA LYS A 15 9.55 -11.51 3.17
C LYS A 15 8.54 -12.47 2.56
N SER A 16 7.99 -13.39 3.33
CA SER A 16 7.12 -14.46 2.82
C SER A 16 5.66 -14.03 2.69
N THR A 17 5.33 -12.81 3.12
CA THR A 17 3.99 -12.22 3.08
C THR A 17 3.97 -10.85 2.42
N GLN A 18 4.91 -10.59 1.51
CA GLN A 18 5.04 -9.32 0.82
C GLN A 18 4.59 -9.46 -0.63
N MET A 19 3.82 -8.50 -1.11
CA MET A 19 3.44 -8.36 -2.51
C MET A 19 3.93 -7.03 -3.07
N GLN A 20 3.98 -6.95 -4.39
CA GLN A 20 4.29 -5.74 -5.10
C GLN A 20 3.02 -5.13 -5.70
N VAL A 21 2.80 -3.85 -5.45
CA VAL A 21 1.79 -3.03 -6.13
C VAL A 21 2.47 -1.79 -6.71
N THR A 22 1.77 -1.02 -7.54
CA THR A 22 2.30 0.26 -8.03
C THR A 22 1.44 1.41 -7.53
N ILE A 23 2.06 2.51 -7.10
CA ILE A 23 1.39 3.78 -6.81
C ILE A 23 1.93 4.82 -7.78
N ASN A 24 1.07 5.45 -8.60
CA ASN A 24 1.48 6.46 -9.58
C ASN A 24 2.68 6.00 -10.43
N ASN A 25 2.63 4.76 -10.93
CA ASN A 25 3.69 4.08 -11.69
C ASN A 25 5.00 3.82 -10.92
N GLN A 26 5.03 4.01 -9.59
CA GLN A 26 6.16 3.65 -8.74
C GLN A 26 5.88 2.32 -8.03
N PRO A 27 6.73 1.29 -8.20
CA PRO A 27 6.55 0.03 -7.52
C PRO A 27 6.83 0.19 -6.02
N ILE A 28 5.94 -0.38 -5.21
CA ILE A 28 6.07 -0.42 -3.75
C ILE A 28 5.86 -1.85 -3.26
N THR A 29 6.49 -2.17 -2.13
CA THR A 29 6.33 -3.49 -1.49
C THR A 29 5.49 -3.32 -0.24
N CYS A 30 4.37 -4.03 -0.18
CA CYS A 30 3.45 -4.01 0.95
C CYS A 30 3.10 -5.44 1.38
N LEU A 31 2.33 -5.60 2.46
CA LEU A 31 1.93 -6.93 2.91
C LEU A 31 0.84 -7.51 2.00
N GLU A 32 0.87 -8.81 1.79
CA GLU A 32 -0.19 -9.53 1.09
C GLU A 32 -1.55 -9.29 1.76
N GLY A 33 -2.56 -8.96 0.95
CA GLY A 33 -3.90 -8.65 1.46
C GLY A 33 -3.97 -7.38 2.32
N MET A 34 -2.95 -6.49 2.25
CA MET A 34 -3.03 -5.20 2.93
C MET A 34 -4.24 -4.40 2.45
N GLY A 35 -4.92 -3.74 3.39
CA GLY A 35 -6.04 -2.87 3.06
C GLY A 35 -5.59 -1.59 2.36
N LEU A 36 -6.41 -1.06 1.46
CA LEU A 36 -6.13 0.21 0.78
C LEU A 36 -5.91 1.35 1.80
N ALA A 37 -6.80 1.48 2.77
CA ALA A 37 -6.68 2.52 3.81
C ALA A 37 -5.37 2.41 4.60
N ALA A 38 -4.94 1.20 4.96
CA ALA A 38 -3.70 0.97 5.69
C ALA A 38 -2.47 1.33 4.85
N LEU A 39 -2.50 1.04 3.54
CA LEU A 39 -1.42 1.43 2.64
C LEU A 39 -1.30 2.96 2.55
N LEU A 40 -2.42 3.68 2.40
CA LEU A 40 -2.42 5.15 2.35
C LEU A 40 -1.85 5.77 3.62
N GLU A 41 -2.17 5.18 4.78
CA GLU A 41 -1.61 5.61 6.06
C GLU A 41 -0.09 5.37 6.12
N ALA A 42 0.37 4.19 5.70
CA ALA A 42 1.79 3.84 5.67
C ALA A 42 2.60 4.77 4.77
N GLU A 43 2.05 5.12 3.60
CA GLU A 43 2.65 6.05 2.64
C GLU A 43 2.39 7.53 3.00
N ARG A 44 1.73 7.81 4.13
CA ARG A 44 1.40 9.16 4.63
C ARG A 44 0.62 10.02 3.63
N ILE A 45 -0.30 9.39 2.91
CA ILE A 45 -1.11 10.02 1.87
C ILE A 45 -2.34 10.63 2.50
N GLN A 46 -2.50 11.95 2.31
CA GLN A 46 -3.65 12.68 2.84
C GLN A 46 -4.93 12.25 2.12
N VAL A 47 -5.93 11.80 2.87
CA VAL A 47 -7.13 11.20 2.29
C VAL A 47 -8.16 12.26 1.88
N GLU A 48 -8.27 13.41 2.56
CA GLU A 48 -9.34 14.42 2.37
C GLU A 48 -9.49 14.98 0.96
N ARG A 49 -8.42 15.02 0.16
CA ARG A 49 -8.41 15.62 -1.19
C ARG A 49 -7.91 14.65 -2.26
N THR A 50 -8.11 13.36 -2.02
CA THR A 50 -7.57 12.30 -2.85
C THR A 50 -8.70 11.45 -3.40
N ALA A 51 -8.69 11.25 -4.71
CA ALA A 51 -9.40 10.17 -5.37
C ALA A 51 -8.39 9.06 -5.70
N ILE A 52 -8.85 7.81 -5.58
CA ILE A 52 -8.02 6.63 -5.84
C ILE A 52 -8.70 5.82 -6.92
N ALA A 53 -7.91 5.40 -7.91
CA ALA A 53 -8.30 4.33 -8.80
C ALA A 53 -7.38 3.13 -8.61
N VAL A 54 -7.95 1.92 -8.68
CA VAL A 54 -7.21 0.66 -8.68
C VAL A 54 -7.48 -0.04 -10.00
N ASN A 55 -6.44 -0.40 -10.73
CA ASN A 55 -6.52 -1.01 -12.07
C ASN A 55 -7.39 -0.19 -13.06
N GLY A 56 -7.31 1.13 -12.96
CA GLY A 56 -8.08 2.05 -13.80
C GLY A 56 -9.52 2.32 -13.36
N GLU A 57 -10.01 1.67 -12.30
CA GLU A 57 -11.35 1.89 -11.77
C GLU A 57 -11.30 2.73 -10.49
N VAL A 58 -12.07 3.82 -10.43
CA VAL A 58 -12.15 4.68 -9.24
C VAL A 58 -12.81 3.92 -8.09
N VAL A 59 -12.09 3.74 -6.98
CA VAL A 59 -12.61 3.09 -5.78
C VAL A 59 -13.35 4.14 -4.94
N PRO A 60 -14.67 3.97 -4.68
CA PRO A 60 -15.42 4.89 -3.83
C PRO A 60 -14.82 4.96 -2.43
N ARG A 61 -14.75 6.16 -1.86
CA ARG A 61 -14.16 6.39 -0.54
C ARG A 61 -14.76 5.53 0.58
N ALA A 62 -16.07 5.26 0.49
CA ALA A 62 -16.78 4.40 1.43
C ALA A 62 -16.26 2.95 1.42
N SER A 63 -15.67 2.49 0.31
CA SER A 63 -15.15 1.13 0.15
C SER A 63 -13.69 0.99 0.61
N TRP A 64 -12.96 2.08 0.85
CA TRP A 64 -11.52 2.03 1.17
C TRP A 64 -11.17 1.23 2.45
N PRO A 65 -11.96 1.27 3.54
CA PRO A 65 -11.67 0.47 4.74
C PRO A 65 -11.74 -1.04 4.47
N ASP A 66 -12.62 -1.45 3.56
CA ASP A 66 -12.89 -2.85 3.24
C ASP A 66 -12.10 -3.34 2.03
N PHE A 67 -11.60 -2.43 1.20
CA PHE A 67 -10.83 -2.76 0.00
C PHE A 67 -9.51 -3.45 0.37
N ARG A 68 -9.27 -4.62 -0.21
CA ARG A 68 -8.05 -5.41 -0.05
C ARG A 68 -7.27 -5.38 -1.35
N LEU A 69 -5.99 -5.06 -1.23
CA LEU A 69 -5.08 -5.03 -2.38
C LEU A 69 -4.63 -6.45 -2.72
N SER A 70 -4.34 -6.65 -4.00
CA SER A 70 -3.78 -7.88 -4.55
C SER A 70 -2.43 -7.59 -5.20
N GLU A 71 -1.62 -8.64 -5.37
CA GLU A 71 -0.36 -8.53 -6.08
C GLU A 71 -0.57 -8.00 -7.50
N GLY A 72 0.25 -7.03 -7.90
CA GLY A 72 0.21 -6.41 -9.22
C GLY A 72 -0.79 -5.26 -9.35
N ASP A 73 -1.58 -4.93 -8.32
CA ASP A 73 -2.55 -3.83 -8.40
C ASP A 73 -1.88 -2.50 -8.79
N GLU A 74 -2.53 -1.78 -9.70
CA GLU A 74 -2.11 -0.45 -10.15
C GLU A 74 -2.96 0.63 -9.47
N ILE A 75 -2.36 1.34 -8.52
CA ILE A 75 -3.01 2.38 -7.73
C ILE A 75 -2.64 3.74 -8.34
N LEU A 76 -3.65 4.47 -8.82
CA LEU A 76 -3.52 5.84 -9.26
C LEU A 76 -4.09 6.77 -8.18
N ILE A 77 -3.29 7.73 -7.75
CA ILE A 77 -3.65 8.70 -6.71
C ILE A 77 -3.79 10.06 -7.36
N ILE A 78 -5.01 10.56 -7.35
CA ILE A 78 -5.38 11.83 -7.97
C ILE A 78 -5.66 12.81 -6.84
N GLN A 79 -4.76 13.76 -6.63
CA GLN A 79 -4.96 14.84 -5.67
C GLN A 79 -5.59 16.04 -6.36
N ALA A 80 -6.70 16.54 -5.80
CA ALA A 80 -7.23 17.81 -6.24
C ALA A 80 -6.28 18.93 -5.80
N THR A 81 -5.56 19.53 -6.75
CA THR A 81 -4.87 20.80 -6.54
C THR A 81 -5.92 21.92 -6.61
N TYR A 82 -5.85 22.89 -5.68
CA TYR A 82 -6.77 24.03 -5.67
C TYR A 82 -6.65 24.79 -7.00
N GLY A 83 -7.70 24.72 -7.83
CA GLY A 83 -7.99 25.68 -8.88
C GLY A 83 -9.12 26.58 -8.41
N GLY A 84 -8.76 27.77 -7.92
CA GLY A 84 -9.63 28.89 -7.61
C GLY A 84 -8.88 30.17 -7.91
#